data_AF-A0A382EP13-F1
#
_entry.id   AF-A0A382EP13-F1
#
_cell.length_a   1.000
_cell.length_b   1.000
_cell.length_c   1.000
_cell.angle_alpha   90.00
_cell.angle_beta   90.00
_cell.angle_gamma   90.00
#
_symmetry.space_group_name_H-M   'P 1'
#
loop_
_entity.id
_entity.type
_entity.pdbx_description
1 polymer ?
#
loop_
_entity_poly.entity_id
_entity_poly.type
_entity_poly.pdbx_seq_one_letter_code
_entity_poly.pdbx_strand_id
1 'polypeptide(L)' 'VRNGARCYVVDPRRTSSAQWADVWLGLDVGTDIVLANAVAREIITQGLVHSDFIEHATTG' A
#
# COMPACT_ATOMS: atom_id res chain seq x y z
N VAL A 1 9.66 10.80 -9.64
CA VAL A 1 10.45 9.62 -9.22
C VAL A 1 11.61 9.48 -10.19
N ARG A 2 12.87 9.66 -9.77
CA ARG A 2 14.03 9.67 -10.69
C ARG A 2 15.17 8.70 -10.33
N ASN A 3 15.09 8.05 -9.16
CA ASN A 3 16.14 7.15 -8.66
C ASN A 3 15.74 5.66 -8.71
N GLY A 4 14.83 5.28 -9.61
CA GLY A 4 14.44 3.87 -9.84
C GLY A 4 13.46 3.25 -8.82
N ALA A 5 12.91 4.03 -7.88
CA ALA A 5 11.86 3.53 -7.00
C ALA A 5 10.58 3.23 -7.78
N ARG A 6 9.84 2.18 -7.39
CA ARG A 6 8.49 1.91 -7.90
C ARG A 6 7.47 2.77 -7.14
N CYS A 7 6.46 3.27 -7.85
CA CYS A 7 5.42 4.14 -7.34
C CYS A 7 4.04 3.55 -7.64
N TYR A 8 3.28 3.31 -6.57
CA TYR A 8 1.87 2.90 -6.62
C TYR A 8 1.05 4.06 -6.04
N VAL A 9 0.00 4.48 -6.74
CA VAL A 9 -0.88 5.58 -6.30
C VAL A 9 -2.28 5.05 -6.05
N VAL A 10 -2.79 5.27 -4.84
CA VAL A 10 -4.16 5.00 -4.42
C VAL A 10 -4.88 6.33 -4.32
N ASP A 11 -5.70 6.65 -5.32
CA ASP A 11 -6.50 7.88 -5.35
C ASP A 11 -7.69 7.66 -6.31
N PRO A 12 -8.95 7.88 -5.89
CA PRO A 12 -10.10 7.85 -6.79
C PRO A 12 -9.94 8.83 -7.96
N ARG A 13 -9.18 9.90 -7.77
CA ARG A 13 -8.89 10.90 -8.78
C ARG A 13 -7.54 10.60 -9.41
N ARG A 14 -7.46 10.72 -10.74
CA ARG A 14 -6.19 10.59 -11.47
C ARG A 14 -5.34 11.86 -11.35
N THR A 15 -4.79 12.08 -10.15
CA THR A 15 -3.99 13.27 -9.80
C THR A 15 -2.65 13.32 -10.55
N SER A 16 -1.95 14.45 -10.45
CA SER A 16 -0.63 14.63 -11.07
C SER A 16 0.37 13.57 -10.63
N SER A 17 0.35 13.13 -9.36
CA SER A 17 1.17 12.02 -8.88
C SER A 17 0.82 10.69 -9.55
N ALA A 18 -0.47 10.42 -9.80
CA ALA A 18 -0.93 9.21 -10.49
C ALA A 18 -0.45 9.14 -11.94
N GLN A 19 -0.13 10.28 -12.57
CA GLN A 19 0.39 10.30 -13.95
C GLN A 19 1.80 9.72 -14.07
N TRP A 20 2.57 9.74 -12.97
CA TRP A 20 3.96 9.27 -12.94
C TRP A 20 4.11 7.94 -12.19
N ALA A 21 2.99 7.31 -11.80
CA ALA A 21 2.98 6.06 -11.07
C ALA A 21 3.14 4.86 -12.01
N ASP A 22 3.83 3.82 -11.55
CA ASP A 22 3.87 2.53 -12.24
C ASP A 22 2.48 1.86 -12.23
N VAL A 23 1.74 2.06 -11.14
CA VAL A 23 0.37 1.56 -10.98
C VAL A 23 -0.49 2.63 -10.33
N TRP A 24 -1.69 2.82 -10.88
CA TRP A 24 -2.74 3.63 -10.28
C TRP A 24 -3.94 2.76 -9.91
N LEU A 25 -4.31 2.78 -8.63
CA LEU A 25 -5.49 2.14 -8.08
C LEU A 25 -6.57 3.22 -7.89
N GLY A 26 -7.46 3.33 -8.89
CA GLY A 26 -8.64 4.19 -8.84
C GLY A 26 -9.74 3.54 -8.01
N LEU A 27 -9.61 3.57 -6.68
CA LEU A 27 -10.60 3.02 -5.76
C LEU A 27 -11.91 3.82 -5.78
N ASP A 28 -13.00 3.19 -5.33
CA ASP A 28 -14.22 3.90 -4.96
C ASP A 28 -13.98 4.76 -3.70
N VAL A 29 -14.56 5.96 -3.68
CA VAL A 29 -14.39 6.90 -2.56
C VAL A 29 -14.84 6.27 -1.24
N GLY A 30 -13.98 6.31 -0.23
CA GLY A 30 -14.26 5.78 1.11
C GLY A 30 -13.90 4.30 1.30
N THR A 31 -13.28 3.66 0.30
CA THR A 31 -12.87 2.24 0.39
C THR A 31 -11.41 2.02 0.78
N ASP A 32 -10.69 3.08 1.19
CA ASP A 32 -9.27 3.02 1.55
C ASP A 32 -8.99 2.05 2.72
N ILE A 33 -9.89 1.98 3.71
CA ILE A 33 -9.78 1.05 4.85
C ILE A 33 -9.89 -0.41 4.37
N VAL A 34 -10.77 -0.68 3.40
CA VAL A 34 -10.94 -2.01 2.83
C VAL A 34 -9.66 -2.43 2.11
N LEU A 35 -9.08 -1.54 1.30
CA LEU A 35 -7.80 -1.81 0.65
C LEU A 35 -6.69 -2.06 1.67
N ALA A 36 -6.54 -1.19 2.68
CA ALA A 36 -5.49 -1.30 3.69
C ALA A 36 -5.56 -2.65 4.43
N ASN A 37 -6.77 -3.06 4.83
CA ASN A 37 -6.99 -4.34 5.51
C ASN A 37 -6.74 -5.54 4.58
N ALA A 38 -7.14 -5.46 3.32
CA ALA A 38 -6.89 -6.51 2.34
C ALA A 38 -5.38 -6.69 2.09
N VAL A 39 -4.63 -5.59 1.92
CA VAL A 39 -3.18 -5.62 1.76
C VAL A 39 -2.51 -6.19 3.01
N ALA A 40 -2.91 -5.76 4.22
CA ALA A 40 -2.37 -6.28 5.46
C ALA A 40 -2.63 -7.79 5.61
N ARG A 41 -3.84 -8.27 5.25
CA ARG A 41 -4.17 -9.70 5.24
C ARG A 41 -3.25 -10.48 4.31
N GLU A 42 -3.00 -10.00 3.09
CA GLU A 42 -2.10 -10.69 2.16
C GLU A 42 -0.66 -10.71 2.68
N ILE A 43 -0.17 -9.62 3.27
CA ILE A 43 1.17 -9.58 3.89
C ILE A 43 1.30 -10.65 4.98
N ILE A 44 0.28 -10.79 5.84
CA ILE A 44 0.27 -11.78 6.93
C ILE A 44 0.15 -13.21 6.38
N THR A 45 -0.84 -13.47 5.52
CA THR A 45 -1.14 -14.82 5.04
C THR A 45 -0.07 -15.39 4.11
N GLN A 46 0.67 -14.54 3.40
CA GLN A 46 1.81 -14.93 2.57
C GLN A 46 3.13 -14.98 3.35
N GLY A 47 3.14 -14.69 4.66
CA GLY A 47 4.36 -14.70 5.48
C GLY A 47 5.36 -13.61 5.10
N LEU A 48 4.90 -12.48 4.55
CA LEU A 48 5.74 -11.35 4.14
C LEU A 48 5.99 -10.36 5.29
N VAL A 49 5.44 -10.63 6.47
CA VAL A 49 5.67 -9.83 7.67
C VAL A 49 7.13 -9.88 8.11
N HIS A 50 7.63 -8.76 8.62
CA HIS A 50 8.92 -8.72 9.28
C HIS A 50 8.75 -9.07 10.77
N SER A 51 8.70 -10.37 11.10
CA SER A 51 8.39 -10.85 12.45
C SER A 51 9.29 -10.26 13.53
N ASP A 52 10.61 -10.25 13.33
CA ASP A 52 11.55 -9.73 14.34
C ASP A 52 11.28 -8.26 14.67
N PHE A 53 11.00 -7.42 13.65
CA PHE A 53 10.69 -6.01 13.87
C PHE A 53 9.38 -5.85 14.66
N ILE A 54 8.35 -6.61 14.30
CA ILE A 54 7.05 -6.55 14.98
C ILE A 54 7.19 -6.93 16.45
N GLU A 55 7.89 -8.03 16.76
CA GLU A 55 8.08 -8.52 18.13
C GLU A 55 8.83 -7.51 19.02
N HIS A 56 9.82 -6.81 18.47
CA HIS A 56 10.69 -5.92 19.25
C HIS A 56 10.23 -4.46 19.26
N ALA A 57 9.44 -4.01 18.29
CA ALA A 57 9.17 -2.58 18.07
C ALA A 57 7.68 -2.21 18.06
N THR A 58 6.76 -3.16 18.25
CA THR A 58 5.31 -2.88 18.25
C THR A 58 4.59 -3.56 19.40
N THR A 59 3.41 -3.03 19.76
CA THR A 59 2.45 -3.66 20.67
C THR A 59 1.06 -3.56 20.05
N GLY A 60 0.20 -4.54 20.32
CA GLY A 60 -1.14 -4.60 19.72
C GLY A 60 -1.84 -5.92 20.01
#